data_AF-A0A946W3M3-F1
#
_entry.id   AF-A0A946W3M3-F1
#
_cell.length_a   1.000
_cell.length_b   1.000
_cell.length_c   1.000
_cell.angle_alpha   90.00
_cell.angle_beta   90.00
_cell.angle_gamma   90.00
#
_symmetry.space_group_name_H-M   'P 1'
#
loop_
_entity.id
_entity.type
_entity.pdbx_description
1 polymer ?
#
loop_
_entity_poly.entity_id
_entity_poly.type
_entity_poly.pdbx_seq_one_letter_code
_entity_poly.pdbx_strand_id
1 'polypeptide(L)'
;MKFAITVISIFLFINCFGQTSNDELIVSKFNRIGENPKVITFTNKQKINNSGGHLQGVQLIQGDTSNYAILSGSSDSYSYFSVVKLGAESEMISVNKLMDKPFKHAGGFQIFQNYLAVGIEDNSKKDKSKVCIYDISEPENPSLKPLSVIERKGKPLRSTAGCVGITKYKNKALVVVGDWDTKNIDFYSCNVDEIDKNSFKIEASIDTEKLSKENWIDNNWHPYQNINLFTFSNDLYFIGLGQNNNQENIADLFSLKEDSSNNFRFKKLATKTFNCEKESSFKAGAGIVLSETVEMKIISCGYNIGNSTQLNCFTNQIIPAHSHNDYEHERPLFDALECNFKSIEADVFSVGDSLFVAHNFEDIKPGRTLRQLYLEPLKNQIKKNKGSVYGNDEAVILVIDIKDDGLRTYKLLHNILLEYKNEVSVSENGIKKEKAILVVVSGNRPFDFMQAQTIRYAGFDGRMENLDSNISANLMPVVSDNWAKYFEWNGIGEIPIDEKQKLQELAIKAKNKGYLLRFWNTPNQTAEQRNVVWTELQNARVGLIGADNLSELQQFFTSKN
;
A
#
# COMPACT_ATOMS: atom_id res chain seq x y z
N MET A 1 -31.78 -14.18 -65.39
CA MET A 1 -32.28 -14.02 -64.01
C MET A 1 -31.07 -14.04 -63.09
N LYS A 2 -30.72 -12.91 -62.48
CA LYS A 2 -29.48 -12.70 -61.72
C LYS A 2 -29.66 -13.24 -60.29
N PHE A 3 -28.73 -14.08 -59.83
CA PHE A 3 -28.60 -14.45 -58.42
C PHE A 3 -27.96 -13.28 -57.67
N ALA A 4 -28.69 -12.73 -56.69
CA ALA A 4 -28.15 -11.76 -55.74
C ALA A 4 -27.64 -12.55 -54.51
N ILE A 5 -26.33 -12.50 -54.29
CA ILE A 5 -25.69 -12.98 -53.07
C ILE A 5 -25.79 -11.85 -52.05
N THR A 6 -26.62 -12.03 -51.02
CA THR A 6 -26.68 -11.13 -49.87
C THR A 6 -25.49 -11.42 -48.96
N VAL A 7 -24.47 -10.56 -49.02
CA VAL A 7 -23.36 -10.55 -48.06
C VAL A 7 -23.88 -9.94 -46.76
N ILE A 8 -24.08 -10.77 -45.73
CA ILE A 8 -24.33 -10.32 -44.36
C ILE A 8 -22.97 -9.91 -43.78
N SER A 9 -22.72 -8.61 -43.72
CA SER A 9 -21.58 -8.04 -43.00
C SER A 9 -21.80 -8.24 -41.49
N ILE A 10 -21.17 -9.26 -40.93
CA ILE A 10 -21.02 -9.42 -39.49
C ILE A 10 -20.04 -8.35 -39.02
N PHE A 11 -20.56 -7.26 -38.46
CA PHE A 11 -19.75 -6.34 -37.66
C PHE A 11 -19.37 -7.07 -36.37
N LEU A 12 -18.16 -7.64 -36.34
CA LEU A 12 -17.49 -7.95 -35.08
C LEU A 12 -17.21 -6.61 -34.38
N PHE A 13 -18.07 -6.24 -33.43
CA PHE A 13 -17.68 -5.31 -32.38
C PHE A 13 -16.63 -6.02 -31.52
N ILE A 14 -15.37 -5.88 -31.90
CA ILE A 14 -14.27 -6.07 -30.96
C ILE A 14 -14.41 -4.91 -29.97
N ASN A 15 -14.99 -5.17 -28.81
CA ASN A 15 -14.81 -4.31 -27.66
C ASN A 15 -13.31 -4.33 -27.35
N CYS A 16 -12.57 -3.36 -27.90
CA CYS A 16 -11.27 -2.99 -27.40
C CYS A 16 -11.47 -2.42 -26.00
N PHE A 17 -11.56 -3.30 -25.00
CA PHE A 17 -11.25 -2.92 -23.64
C PHE A 17 -9.84 -2.34 -23.66
N GLY A 18 -9.73 -1.02 -23.47
CA GLY A 18 -8.45 -0.34 -23.44
C GLY A 18 -7.59 -0.98 -22.36
N GLN A 19 -6.50 -1.61 -22.77
CA GLN A 19 -5.51 -2.12 -21.83
C GLN A 19 -4.97 -0.93 -21.03
N THR A 20 -5.25 -0.89 -19.72
CA THR A 20 -4.77 0.17 -18.82
C THR A 20 -3.26 0.30 -18.98
N SER A 21 -2.77 1.51 -19.21
CA SER A 21 -1.34 1.73 -19.41
C SER A 21 -0.56 1.50 -18.11
N ASN A 22 0.73 1.12 -18.20
CA ASN A 22 1.59 0.97 -17.02
C ASN A 22 1.64 2.25 -16.17
N ASP A 23 1.60 3.42 -16.84
CA ASP A 23 1.54 4.73 -16.20
C ASP A 23 0.27 4.90 -15.35
N GLU A 24 -0.90 4.54 -15.87
CA GLU A 24 -2.16 4.57 -15.12
C GLU A 24 -2.14 3.61 -13.92
N LEU A 25 -1.58 2.41 -14.09
CA LEU A 25 -1.45 1.43 -13.01
C LEU A 25 -0.53 1.91 -11.90
N ILE A 26 0.63 2.50 -12.23
CA ILE A 26 1.57 3.00 -11.20
C ILE A 26 1.04 4.27 -10.52
N VAL A 27 0.35 5.15 -11.25
CA VAL A 27 -0.33 6.31 -10.66
C VAL A 27 -1.42 5.86 -9.69
N SER A 28 -2.21 4.85 -10.07
CA SER A 28 -3.23 4.29 -9.17
C SER A 28 -2.60 3.75 -7.88
N LYS A 29 -1.45 3.05 -7.95
CA LYS A 29 -0.73 2.59 -6.76
C LYS A 29 -0.22 3.72 -5.89
N PHE A 30 0.42 4.71 -6.51
CA PHE A 30 0.98 5.86 -5.82
C PHE A 30 -0.11 6.66 -5.08
N ASN A 31 -1.25 6.88 -5.72
CA ASN A 31 -2.36 7.61 -5.12
C ASN A 31 -3.02 6.87 -3.95
N ARG A 32 -2.90 5.53 -3.89
CA ARG A 32 -3.45 4.69 -2.81
C ARG A 32 -2.64 4.75 -1.51
N ILE A 33 -1.41 5.23 -1.54
CA ILE A 33 -0.59 5.38 -0.33
C ILE A 33 -1.27 6.40 0.57
N GLY A 34 -1.66 5.99 1.78
CA GLY A 34 -2.29 6.88 2.74
C GLY A 34 -1.38 8.05 3.14
N GLU A 35 -1.98 9.21 3.39
CA GLU A 35 -1.25 10.44 3.74
C GLU A 35 -0.74 10.46 5.17
N ASN A 36 -1.33 9.63 6.03
CA ASN A 36 -0.98 9.52 7.44
C ASN A 36 -0.20 8.22 7.67
N PRO A 37 0.87 8.24 8.48
CA PRO A 37 1.74 7.11 8.65
C PRO A 37 1.27 6.19 9.78
N LYS A 38 1.63 4.91 9.68
CA LYS A 38 1.79 4.06 10.86
C LYS A 38 3.17 4.35 11.46
N VAL A 39 3.20 4.68 12.75
CA VAL A 39 4.46 4.95 13.46
C VAL A 39 5.07 3.65 13.97
N ILE A 40 6.32 3.38 13.58
CA ILE A 40 7.14 2.27 14.10
C ILE A 40 8.17 2.88 15.05
N THR A 41 8.20 2.44 16.31
CA THR A 41 9.21 2.89 17.28
C THR A 41 10.28 1.81 17.43
N PHE A 42 11.54 2.21 17.39
CA PHE A 42 12.66 1.32 17.72
C PHE A 42 13.52 1.91 18.84
N THR A 43 14.15 1.03 19.60
CA THR A 43 15.10 1.40 20.64
C THR A 43 16.54 1.34 20.13
N ASN A 44 17.41 2.16 20.70
CA ASN A 44 18.82 2.20 20.36
C ASN A 44 19.67 2.13 21.63
N LYS A 45 20.57 1.15 21.68
CA LYS A 45 21.61 1.00 22.72
C LYS A 45 23.03 1.15 22.17
N GLN A 46 23.18 1.36 20.87
CA GLN A 46 24.46 1.52 20.21
C GLN A 46 24.99 2.94 20.40
N LYS A 47 26.32 3.08 20.41
CA LYS A 47 26.96 4.39 20.39
C LYS A 47 26.86 4.97 18.98
N ILE A 48 26.29 6.17 18.87
CA ILE A 48 26.17 6.92 17.62
C ILE A 48 26.57 8.38 17.85
N ASN A 49 27.32 8.95 16.91
CA ASN A 49 27.67 10.36 16.93
C ASN A 49 26.63 11.16 16.12
N ASN A 50 25.70 11.81 16.79
CA ASN A 50 24.71 12.70 16.16
C ASN A 50 25.21 14.15 16.00
N SER A 51 26.44 14.47 16.42
CA SER A 51 26.96 15.83 16.33
C SER A 51 27.32 16.19 14.90
N GLY A 52 26.93 17.38 14.43
CA GLY A 52 27.38 17.97 13.17
C GLY A 52 26.92 17.27 11.89
N GLY A 53 25.94 16.37 11.98
CA GLY A 53 25.28 15.71 10.85
C GLY A 53 23.84 15.33 11.19
N HIS A 54 23.18 14.59 10.29
CA HIS A 54 21.82 14.09 10.45
C HIS A 54 21.65 12.80 9.62
N LEU A 55 20.54 12.10 9.84
CA LEU A 55 20.05 11.03 8.97
C LEU A 55 19.61 11.60 7.63
N GLN A 56 19.84 10.84 6.55
CA GLN A 56 19.67 11.34 5.18
C GLN A 56 18.85 10.43 4.28
N GLY A 57 18.67 9.18 4.67
CA GLY A 57 17.88 8.22 3.92
C GLY A 57 17.39 7.11 4.84
N VAL A 58 16.28 6.49 4.44
CA VAL A 58 15.76 5.30 5.11
C VAL A 58 15.07 4.41 4.08
N GLN A 59 15.29 3.10 4.17
CA GLN A 59 14.56 2.13 3.35
C GLN A 59 14.36 0.84 4.13
N LEU A 60 13.21 0.19 3.93
CA LEU A 60 12.95 -1.14 4.48
C LEU A 60 13.49 -2.21 3.55
N ILE A 61 14.07 -3.24 4.14
CA ILE A 61 14.44 -4.48 3.47
C ILE A 61 13.85 -5.66 4.23
N GLN A 62 13.61 -6.73 3.49
CA GLN A 62 13.13 -7.98 4.06
C GLN A 62 14.25 -9.01 3.99
N GLY A 63 14.66 -9.54 5.14
CA GLY A 63 15.51 -10.71 5.22
C GLY A 63 14.69 -12.00 5.33
N ASP A 64 15.39 -13.12 5.41
CA ASP A 64 14.78 -14.46 5.46
C ASP A 64 13.93 -14.68 6.71
N THR A 65 14.40 -14.19 7.86
CA THR A 65 13.81 -14.43 9.18
C THR A 65 13.25 -13.17 9.84
N SER A 66 13.62 -11.98 9.35
CA SER A 66 13.25 -10.71 9.96
C SER A 66 13.26 -9.59 8.92
N ASN A 67 12.48 -8.55 9.19
CA ASN A 67 12.49 -7.32 8.41
C ASN A 67 13.47 -6.33 9.04
N TYR A 68 14.06 -5.46 8.22
CA TYR A 68 15.01 -4.45 8.69
C TYR A 68 14.69 -3.08 8.11
N ALA A 69 15.04 -2.03 8.86
CA ALA A 69 15.18 -0.69 8.32
C ALA A 69 16.67 -0.33 8.25
N ILE A 70 17.11 0.16 7.09
CA ILE A 70 18.44 0.70 6.90
C ILE A 70 18.31 2.21 6.92
N LEU A 71 19.17 2.91 7.67
CA LEU A 71 19.20 4.37 7.69
C LEU A 71 20.61 4.87 7.43
N SER A 72 20.80 5.77 6.45
CA SER A 72 22.08 6.45 6.26
C SER A 72 22.12 7.71 7.13
N GLY A 73 23.32 8.06 7.58
CA GLY A 73 23.51 9.27 8.34
C GLY A 73 24.94 9.73 8.39
N SER A 74 25.10 10.91 8.95
CA SER A 74 26.35 11.64 8.97
C SER A 74 26.63 12.18 10.36
N SER A 75 27.90 12.36 10.65
CA SER A 75 28.40 13.04 11.85
C SER A 75 29.40 14.14 11.46
N ASP A 76 29.94 14.82 12.46
CA ASP A 76 31.00 15.80 12.30
C ASP A 76 32.31 15.21 11.76
N SER A 77 32.48 13.88 11.87
CA SER A 77 33.73 13.16 11.65
C SER A 77 33.63 12.02 10.64
N TYR A 78 32.48 11.36 10.50
CA TYR A 78 32.30 10.21 9.61
C TYR A 78 30.86 10.05 9.08
N SER A 79 30.73 9.34 7.96
CA SER A 79 29.48 8.83 7.41
C SER A 79 29.20 7.41 7.91
N TYR A 80 27.93 7.02 8.00
CA TYR A 80 27.52 5.69 8.43
C TYR A 80 26.20 5.26 7.79
N PHE A 81 25.88 3.97 7.91
CA PHE A 81 24.50 3.50 7.91
C PHE A 81 24.23 2.69 9.17
N SER A 82 22.98 2.60 9.58
CA SER A 82 22.54 1.81 10.72
C SER A 82 21.54 0.75 10.27
N VAL A 83 21.45 -0.32 11.06
CA VAL A 83 20.52 -1.43 10.81
C VAL A 83 19.60 -1.54 12.01
N VAL A 84 18.30 -1.48 11.76
CA VAL A 84 17.25 -1.70 12.74
C VAL A 84 16.56 -3.01 12.40
N LYS A 85 16.52 -3.94 13.35
CA LYS A 85 15.73 -5.17 13.24
C LYS A 85 14.30 -4.86 13.67
N LEU A 86 13.34 -5.14 12.79
CA LEU A 86 11.93 -4.87 13.01
C LEU A 86 11.22 -6.13 13.53
N GLY A 87 10.37 -5.94 14.54
CA GLY A 87 9.61 -7.00 15.18
C GLY A 87 8.66 -6.44 16.23
N ALA A 88 8.16 -7.33 17.12
CA ALA A 88 7.34 -6.93 18.26
C ALA A 88 8.05 -5.87 19.13
N GLU A 89 9.35 -6.03 19.32
CA GLU A 89 10.25 -5.01 19.85
C GLU A 89 11.29 -4.71 18.78
N SER A 90 11.19 -3.52 18.17
CA SER A 90 12.15 -3.10 17.16
C SER A 90 13.40 -2.50 17.84
N GLU A 91 14.59 -2.89 17.38
CA GLU A 91 15.86 -2.50 17.99
C GLU A 91 16.92 -2.21 16.93
N MET A 92 17.72 -1.17 17.15
CA MET A 92 18.90 -0.90 16.33
C MET A 92 20.06 -1.83 16.73
N ILE A 93 20.45 -2.69 15.79
CA ILE A 93 21.41 -3.76 16.04
C ILE A 93 22.85 -3.37 15.69
N SER A 94 23.07 -2.40 14.79
CA SER A 94 24.42 -1.96 14.41
C SER A 94 24.47 -0.53 13.88
N VAL A 95 25.61 0.14 14.09
CA VAL A 95 26.04 1.35 13.37
C VAL A 95 27.31 1.03 12.58
N ASN A 96 27.24 1.15 11.27
CA ASN A 96 28.25 0.73 10.32
C ASN A 96 28.92 1.96 9.70
N LYS A 97 30.13 2.26 10.15
CA LYS A 97 30.92 3.39 9.64
C LYS A 97 31.32 3.15 8.18
N LEU A 98 31.10 4.14 7.33
CA LEU A 98 31.40 4.09 5.90
C LEU A 98 32.73 4.77 5.56
N MET A 99 32.85 6.07 5.82
CA MET A 99 34.04 6.87 5.50
C MET A 99 34.27 7.98 6.52
N ASP A 100 35.53 8.36 6.71
CA ASP A 100 35.93 9.52 7.51
C ASP A 100 35.91 10.82 6.70
N LYS A 101 35.98 11.96 7.40
CA LYS A 101 36.24 13.28 6.81
C LYS A 101 37.44 13.20 5.83
N PRO A 102 37.35 13.78 4.62
CA PRO A 102 36.30 14.71 4.16
C PRO A 102 34.98 14.06 3.74
N PHE A 103 34.96 12.77 3.41
CA PHE A 103 33.79 12.01 2.94
C PHE A 103 32.88 11.56 4.09
N LYS A 104 32.38 12.54 4.86
CA LYS A 104 31.61 12.29 6.08
C LYS A 104 30.09 12.44 5.91
N HIS A 105 29.64 12.85 4.73
CA HIS A 105 28.23 13.14 4.49
C HIS A 105 27.61 12.06 3.60
N ALA A 106 26.96 11.06 4.19
CA ALA A 106 26.22 10.03 3.46
C ALA A 106 24.85 10.56 3.06
N GLY A 107 24.73 11.07 1.83
CA GLY A 107 23.48 11.54 1.22
C GLY A 107 22.35 10.51 1.21
N GLY A 108 21.23 10.88 0.61
CA GLY A 108 20.13 9.95 0.34
C GLY A 108 20.62 8.73 -0.44
N PHE A 109 20.07 7.57 -0.14
CA PHE A 109 20.49 6.29 -0.70
C PHE A 109 19.28 5.49 -1.20
N GLN A 110 19.55 4.46 -1.99
CA GLN A 110 18.56 3.45 -2.31
C GLN A 110 19.15 2.05 -2.21
N ILE A 111 18.31 1.11 -1.81
CA ILE A 111 18.56 -0.32 -1.90
C ILE A 111 17.78 -0.90 -3.08
N PHE A 112 18.48 -1.67 -3.91
CA PHE A 112 17.91 -2.50 -4.96
C PHE A 112 18.36 -3.94 -4.75
N GLN A 113 17.42 -4.85 -4.51
CA GLN A 113 17.72 -6.22 -4.05
C GLN A 113 18.62 -6.15 -2.80
N ASN A 114 19.84 -6.67 -2.90
CA ASN A 114 20.82 -6.66 -1.81
C ASN A 114 21.88 -5.55 -1.98
N TYR A 115 21.74 -4.68 -2.97
CA TYR A 115 22.71 -3.63 -3.28
C TYR A 115 22.29 -2.30 -2.68
N LEU A 116 23.04 -1.84 -1.69
CA LEU A 116 22.91 -0.53 -1.08
C LEU A 116 23.80 0.47 -1.83
N ALA A 117 23.20 1.43 -2.55
CA ALA A 117 23.93 2.51 -3.24
C ALA A 117 23.83 3.81 -2.43
N VAL A 118 24.96 4.28 -1.89
CA VAL A 118 25.03 5.46 -1.01
C VAL A 118 25.95 6.51 -1.62
N GLY A 119 25.45 7.74 -1.73
CA GLY A 119 26.27 8.91 -2.05
C GLY A 119 27.01 9.40 -0.81
N ILE A 120 28.33 9.59 -0.89
CA ILE A 120 29.18 10.05 0.21
C ILE A 120 29.97 11.28 -0.25
N GLU A 121 29.76 12.43 0.39
CA GLU A 121 30.24 13.72 -0.09
C GLU A 121 31.38 14.31 0.75
N ASP A 122 32.29 15.03 0.08
CA ASP A 122 33.15 16.00 0.74
C ASP A 122 32.32 17.21 1.17
N ASN A 123 31.82 17.21 2.41
CA ASN A 123 31.01 18.32 2.93
C ASN A 123 31.86 19.53 3.37
N SER A 124 33.17 19.53 3.12
CA SER A 124 34.05 20.69 3.38
C SER A 124 34.20 21.55 2.12
N LYS A 125 34.60 20.94 0.99
CA LYS A 125 34.77 21.64 -0.28
C LYS A 125 33.58 21.50 -1.23
N LYS A 126 32.77 20.45 -1.06
CA LYS A 126 31.60 20.11 -1.88
C LYS A 126 31.91 19.95 -3.37
N ASP A 127 33.17 19.71 -3.74
CA ASP A 127 33.67 19.58 -5.11
C ASP A 127 33.87 18.12 -5.53
N LYS A 128 33.65 17.17 -4.61
CA LYS A 128 33.83 15.73 -4.80
C LYS A 128 32.81 14.92 -4.02
N SER A 129 32.44 13.79 -4.58
CA SER A 129 31.66 12.75 -3.90
C SER A 129 32.04 11.37 -4.43
N LYS A 130 31.59 10.34 -3.74
CA LYS A 130 31.67 8.95 -4.16
C LYS A 130 30.29 8.34 -4.07
N VAL A 131 29.89 7.54 -5.06
CA VAL A 131 28.74 6.65 -4.89
C VAL A 131 29.27 5.26 -4.68
N CYS A 132 29.08 4.74 -3.48
CA CYS A 132 29.55 3.42 -3.07
C CYS A 132 28.39 2.44 -3.12
N ILE A 133 28.62 1.27 -3.72
CA ILE A 133 27.65 0.18 -3.76
C ILE A 133 28.14 -0.91 -2.80
N TYR A 134 27.32 -1.26 -1.82
CA TYR A 134 27.60 -2.28 -0.81
C TYR A 134 26.68 -3.48 -0.98
N ASP A 135 27.16 -4.67 -0.63
CA ASP A 135 26.33 -5.86 -0.45
C ASP A 135 25.79 -5.90 0.99
N ILE A 136 24.47 -5.91 1.12
CA ILE A 136 23.75 -6.00 2.39
C ILE A 136 22.83 -7.23 2.44
N SER A 137 23.16 -8.28 1.69
CA SER A 137 22.47 -9.57 1.74
C SER A 137 22.43 -10.21 3.13
N GLU A 138 23.39 -9.86 4.00
CA GLU A 138 23.41 -10.19 5.43
C GLU A 138 23.27 -8.92 6.29
N PRO A 139 22.05 -8.38 6.51
CA PRO A 139 21.87 -7.10 7.19
C PRO A 139 22.39 -7.06 8.63
N GLU A 140 22.40 -8.20 9.33
CA GLU A 140 22.92 -8.29 10.69
C GLU A 140 24.46 -8.21 10.76
N ASN A 141 25.14 -8.46 9.63
CA ASN A 141 26.60 -8.42 9.52
C ASN A 141 27.05 -7.97 8.11
N PRO A 142 26.75 -6.72 7.72
CA PRO A 142 26.95 -6.27 6.35
C PRO A 142 28.43 -6.08 6.00
N SER A 143 28.81 -6.34 4.75
CA SER A 143 30.15 -6.03 4.26
C SER A 143 30.35 -4.51 4.16
N LEU A 144 31.39 -4.00 4.82
CA LEU A 144 31.75 -2.57 4.75
C LEU A 144 32.72 -2.25 3.59
N LYS A 145 33.07 -3.24 2.78
CA LYS A 145 33.86 -3.03 1.56
C LYS A 145 32.91 -2.78 0.39
N PRO A 146 32.98 -1.61 -0.27
CA PRO A 146 32.18 -1.39 -1.47
C PRO A 146 32.53 -2.40 -2.57
N LEU A 147 31.51 -2.92 -3.24
CA LEU A 147 31.62 -3.69 -4.47
C LEU A 147 32.09 -2.81 -5.63
N SER A 148 31.56 -1.58 -5.71
CA SER A 148 31.92 -0.57 -6.70
C SER A 148 31.91 0.83 -6.11
N VAL A 149 32.70 1.72 -6.70
CA VAL A 149 32.80 3.12 -6.30
C VAL A 149 32.83 4.01 -7.55
N ILE A 150 31.79 4.82 -7.72
CA ILE A 150 31.74 5.86 -8.75
C ILE A 150 32.34 7.13 -8.15
N GLU A 151 33.51 7.54 -8.63
CA GLU A 151 34.14 8.78 -8.20
C GLU A 151 33.62 9.98 -8.99
N ARG A 152 33.17 11.02 -8.28
CA ARG A 152 32.66 12.26 -8.84
C ARG A 152 33.54 13.42 -8.40
N LYS A 153 33.92 14.28 -9.35
CA LYS A 153 34.71 15.50 -9.09
C LYS A 153 34.37 16.58 -10.11
N GLY A 154 34.29 17.82 -9.65
CA GLY A 154 33.96 18.94 -10.52
C GLY A 154 33.71 20.22 -9.75
N LYS A 155 32.77 21.05 -10.23
CA LYS A 155 32.41 22.30 -9.56
C LYS A 155 31.80 22.01 -8.17
N PRO A 156 32.08 22.86 -7.15
CA PRO A 156 31.38 22.80 -5.87
C PRO A 156 29.86 22.76 -6.04
N LEU A 157 29.18 22.03 -5.16
CA LEU A 157 27.73 21.77 -5.18
C LEU A 157 27.23 20.92 -6.36
N ARG A 158 27.75 21.06 -7.57
CA ARG A 158 27.35 20.24 -8.73
C ARG A 158 27.81 18.78 -8.62
N SER A 159 28.94 18.57 -7.96
CA SER A 159 29.61 17.26 -7.87
C SER A 159 29.29 16.52 -6.59
N THR A 160 28.29 16.99 -5.83
CA THR A 160 27.75 16.31 -4.66
C THR A 160 26.93 15.09 -5.12
N ALA A 161 26.51 14.27 -4.16
CA ALA A 161 25.69 13.08 -4.36
C ALA A 161 24.58 13.11 -3.30
N GLY A 162 23.75 14.15 -3.38
CA GLY A 162 22.80 14.52 -2.32
C GLY A 162 21.72 13.47 -2.16
N CYS A 163 21.40 12.79 -3.26
CA CYS A 163 20.47 11.69 -3.32
C CYS A 163 20.90 10.70 -4.41
N VAL A 164 20.71 9.41 -4.16
CA VAL A 164 21.11 8.32 -5.05
C VAL A 164 19.97 7.32 -5.21
N GLY A 165 19.69 6.93 -6.45
CA GLY A 165 18.79 5.83 -6.78
C GLY A 165 19.53 4.72 -7.55
N ILE A 166 19.07 3.48 -7.42
CA ILE A 166 19.62 2.33 -8.16
C ILE A 166 18.50 1.37 -8.55
N THR A 167 18.55 0.85 -9.77
CA THR A 167 17.65 -0.22 -10.22
C THR A 167 18.26 -1.06 -11.33
N LYS A 168 17.63 -2.18 -11.66
CA LYS A 168 17.87 -2.89 -12.91
C LYS A 168 16.96 -2.32 -13.98
N TYR A 169 17.52 -1.89 -15.10
CA TYR A 169 16.76 -1.49 -16.28
C TYR A 169 17.30 -2.20 -17.51
N LYS A 170 16.45 -2.98 -18.19
CA LYS A 170 16.87 -3.91 -19.26
C LYS A 170 17.97 -4.85 -18.72
N ASN A 171 19.15 -4.88 -19.35
CA ASN A 171 20.30 -5.70 -18.93
C ASN A 171 21.36 -4.89 -18.16
N LYS A 172 21.01 -3.70 -17.67
CA LYS A 172 21.95 -2.80 -16.99
C LYS A 172 21.55 -2.61 -15.52
N ALA A 173 22.55 -2.43 -14.67
CA ALA A 173 22.38 -1.74 -13.41
C ALA A 173 22.46 -0.24 -13.69
N LEU A 174 21.41 0.50 -13.37
CA LEU A 174 21.32 1.94 -13.59
C LEU A 174 21.32 2.64 -12.23
N VAL A 175 22.28 3.55 -12.05
CA VAL A 175 22.43 4.39 -10.87
C VAL A 175 22.13 5.82 -11.28
N VAL A 176 21.26 6.49 -10.54
CA VAL A 176 20.94 7.90 -10.72
C VAL A 176 21.47 8.68 -9.52
N VAL A 177 22.07 9.84 -9.77
CA VAL A 177 22.68 10.66 -8.73
C VAL A 177 22.28 12.11 -8.92
N GLY A 178 21.53 12.64 -7.95
CA GLY A 178 21.22 14.06 -7.85
C GLY A 178 22.31 14.81 -7.10
N ASP A 179 22.53 16.07 -7.47
CA ASP A 179 23.25 17.00 -6.60
C ASP A 179 22.37 17.45 -5.40
N TRP A 180 22.89 18.36 -4.57
CA TRP A 180 22.31 18.72 -3.26
C TRP A 180 20.87 19.28 -3.32
N ASP A 181 20.47 19.87 -4.45
CA ASP A 181 19.14 20.40 -4.72
C ASP A 181 18.43 19.65 -5.86
N THR A 182 18.99 18.54 -6.33
CA THR A 182 18.51 17.76 -7.49
C THR A 182 18.24 18.64 -8.73
N LYS A 183 18.99 19.73 -8.91
CA LYS A 183 18.96 20.51 -10.15
C LYS A 183 19.65 19.76 -11.29
N ASN A 184 20.65 18.95 -10.96
CA ASN A 184 21.35 18.13 -11.92
C ASN A 184 21.23 16.65 -11.57
N ILE A 185 20.95 15.83 -12.58
CA ILE A 185 20.81 14.39 -12.43
C ILE A 185 21.78 13.70 -13.39
N ASP A 186 22.68 12.89 -12.83
CA ASP A 186 23.59 12.06 -13.61
C ASP A 186 23.16 10.60 -13.56
N PHE A 187 23.15 9.95 -14.71
CA PHE A 187 22.89 8.52 -14.85
C PHE A 187 24.20 7.79 -15.13
N TYR A 188 24.44 6.72 -14.38
CA TYR A 188 25.57 5.82 -14.55
C TYR A 188 25.05 4.42 -14.78
N SER A 189 25.71 3.65 -15.63
CA SER A 189 25.36 2.24 -15.79
C SER A 189 26.56 1.33 -15.93
N CYS A 190 26.33 0.06 -15.62
CA CYS A 190 27.14 -1.06 -16.06
C CYS A 190 26.22 -2.22 -16.44
N ASN A 191 26.79 -3.30 -16.97
CA ASN A 191 26.06 -4.56 -17.07
C ASN A 191 25.68 -5.04 -15.65
N VAL A 192 24.45 -5.54 -15.47
CA VAL A 192 23.97 -5.99 -14.17
C VAL A 192 24.84 -7.10 -13.54
N ASP A 193 25.49 -7.91 -14.37
CA ASP A 193 26.42 -8.97 -13.93
C ASP A 193 27.84 -8.44 -13.62
N GLU A 194 28.03 -7.12 -13.63
CA GLU A 194 29.31 -6.44 -13.41
C GLU A 194 29.25 -5.36 -12.32
N ILE A 195 28.19 -5.35 -11.51
CA ILE A 195 28.05 -4.40 -10.38
C ILE A 195 29.23 -4.45 -9.42
N ASP A 196 29.94 -5.58 -9.32
CA ASP A 196 31.11 -5.80 -8.45
C ASP A 196 32.47 -5.57 -9.14
N LYS A 197 32.48 -5.18 -10.42
CA LYS A 197 33.71 -5.01 -11.22
C LYS A 197 34.15 -3.56 -11.37
N ASN A 198 33.51 -2.63 -10.66
CA ASN A 198 33.79 -1.20 -10.72
C ASN A 198 33.74 -0.63 -12.15
N SER A 199 32.76 -1.06 -12.95
CA SER A 199 32.65 -0.77 -14.38
C SER A 199 31.60 0.29 -14.75
N PHE A 200 31.02 0.97 -13.77
CA PHE A 200 30.02 2.02 -13.99
C PHE A 200 30.57 3.18 -14.83
N LYS A 201 29.81 3.59 -15.85
CA LYS A 201 30.12 4.71 -16.74
C LYS A 201 28.95 5.67 -16.79
N ILE A 202 29.24 6.95 -16.96
CA ILE A 202 28.19 7.96 -17.17
C ILE A 202 27.47 7.67 -18.50
N GLU A 203 26.15 7.63 -18.46
CA GLU A 203 25.27 7.49 -19.63
C GLU A 203 24.65 8.82 -20.03
N ALA A 204 24.15 9.58 -19.05
CA ALA A 204 23.47 10.83 -19.28
C ALA A 204 23.71 11.81 -18.13
N SER A 205 23.60 13.10 -18.44
CA SER A 205 23.65 14.19 -17.46
C SER A 205 22.59 15.21 -17.83
N ILE A 206 21.66 15.43 -16.91
CA ILE A 206 20.43 16.20 -17.14
C ILE A 206 20.43 17.42 -16.23
N ASP A 207 20.12 18.57 -16.83
CA ASP A 207 19.81 19.82 -16.15
C ASP A 207 18.28 19.94 -16.09
N THR A 208 17.69 19.81 -14.91
CA THR A 208 16.24 19.66 -14.75
C THR A 208 15.47 20.93 -15.15
N GLU A 209 16.13 22.09 -15.17
CA GLU A 209 15.55 23.34 -15.69
C GLU A 209 15.35 23.32 -17.20
N LYS A 210 16.08 22.47 -17.92
CA LYS A 210 16.00 22.34 -19.39
C LYS A 210 15.07 21.21 -19.84
N LEU A 211 14.45 20.49 -18.91
CA LEU A 211 13.48 19.46 -19.25
C LEU A 211 12.25 20.08 -19.93
N SER A 212 11.80 19.45 -21.01
CA SER A 212 10.44 19.71 -21.49
C SER A 212 9.45 19.21 -20.46
N LYS A 213 8.54 20.09 -20.05
CA LYS A 213 7.47 19.79 -19.08
C LYS A 213 6.12 19.53 -19.76
N GLU A 214 6.16 19.27 -21.07
CA GLU A 214 4.96 18.96 -21.85
C GLU A 214 4.27 17.71 -21.28
N ASN A 215 2.95 17.78 -21.10
CA ASN A 215 2.12 16.70 -20.57
C ASN A 215 2.47 16.25 -19.13
N TRP A 216 3.19 17.07 -18.35
CA TRP A 216 3.28 16.87 -16.91
C TRP A 216 1.95 17.25 -16.26
N ILE A 217 1.60 16.60 -15.15
CA ILE A 217 0.42 17.00 -14.36
C ILE A 217 0.54 18.42 -13.77
N ASP A 218 1.78 18.88 -13.53
CA ASP A 218 2.14 20.24 -13.16
C ASP A 218 3.61 20.49 -13.52
N ASN A 219 4.03 21.77 -13.61
CA ASN A 219 5.37 22.14 -14.06
C ASN A 219 6.40 22.27 -12.91
N ASN A 220 6.06 21.86 -11.69
CA ASN A 220 6.93 22.03 -10.54
C ASN A 220 7.98 20.93 -10.46
N TRP A 221 9.19 21.34 -10.13
CA TRP A 221 10.30 20.48 -9.72
C TRP A 221 10.73 20.96 -8.34
N HIS A 222 10.74 20.07 -7.35
CA HIS A 222 11.15 20.40 -5.99
C HIS A 222 12.62 20.00 -5.75
N PRO A 223 13.31 20.62 -4.79
CA PRO A 223 14.65 20.20 -4.39
C PRO A 223 14.59 18.93 -3.54
N TYR A 224 14.35 17.79 -4.21
CA TYR A 224 14.23 16.50 -3.56
C TYR A 224 15.51 16.17 -2.78
N GLN A 225 15.35 15.75 -1.53
CA GLN A 225 16.47 15.30 -0.70
C GLN A 225 16.67 13.79 -0.80
N ASN A 226 15.64 13.09 -1.28
CA ASN A 226 15.61 11.65 -1.45
C ASN A 226 15.05 11.34 -2.84
N ILE A 227 15.69 10.43 -3.57
CA ILE A 227 15.22 9.96 -4.87
C ILE A 227 15.22 8.44 -4.87
N ASN A 228 14.25 7.85 -5.55
CA ASN A 228 14.21 6.40 -5.76
C ASN A 228 13.91 6.10 -7.23
N LEU A 229 14.74 5.27 -7.83
CA LEU A 229 14.64 4.78 -9.20
C LEU A 229 14.15 3.34 -9.18
N PHE A 230 13.13 3.00 -9.96
CA PHE A 230 12.60 1.64 -9.98
C PHE A 230 12.00 1.30 -11.34
N THR A 231 11.88 0.00 -11.60
CA THR A 231 11.15 -0.49 -12.77
C THR A 231 9.82 -1.11 -12.39
N PHE A 232 8.78 -0.83 -13.17
CA PHE A 232 7.48 -1.47 -13.05
C PHE A 232 7.02 -1.90 -14.44
N SER A 233 6.69 -3.18 -14.61
CA SER A 233 6.29 -3.75 -15.92
C SER A 233 7.27 -3.44 -17.08
N ASN A 234 8.58 -3.43 -16.77
CA ASN A 234 9.70 -3.06 -17.67
C ASN A 234 9.86 -1.57 -18.00
N ASP A 235 8.96 -0.71 -17.55
CA ASP A 235 9.09 0.74 -17.68
C ASP A 235 9.89 1.32 -16.50
N LEU A 236 10.60 2.42 -16.73
CA LEU A 236 11.45 3.07 -15.74
C LEU A 236 10.71 4.23 -15.08
N TYR A 237 10.78 4.30 -13.76
CA TYR A 237 10.12 5.31 -12.95
C TYR A 237 11.08 5.90 -11.92
N PHE A 238 10.77 7.13 -11.52
CA PHE A 238 11.51 7.91 -10.55
C PHE A 238 10.52 8.53 -9.57
N ILE A 239 10.82 8.45 -8.28
CA ILE A 239 10.11 9.20 -7.24
C ILE A 239 11.09 10.16 -6.59
N GLY A 240 10.71 11.44 -6.57
CA GLY A 240 11.37 12.48 -5.79
C GLY A 240 10.63 12.71 -4.48
N LEU A 241 11.36 12.75 -3.37
CA LEU A 241 10.84 12.94 -2.01
C LEU A 241 11.55 14.14 -1.36
N GLY A 242 10.77 15.04 -0.77
CA GLY A 242 11.32 16.22 -0.11
C GLY A 242 10.24 17.08 0.54
N GLN A 243 10.50 18.39 0.63
CA GLN A 243 9.53 19.38 1.06
C GLN A 243 9.31 20.42 -0.03
N ASN A 244 8.07 20.87 -0.17
CA ASN A 244 7.75 22.03 -1.02
C ASN A 244 8.03 23.35 -0.27
N ASN A 245 7.72 24.48 -0.91
CA ASN A 245 7.94 25.82 -0.33
C ASN A 245 7.11 26.10 0.93
N ASN A 246 6.00 25.38 1.13
CA ASN A 246 5.15 25.46 2.32
C ASN A 246 5.63 24.52 3.44
N GLN A 247 6.78 23.84 3.25
CA GLN A 247 7.32 22.83 4.16
C GLN A 247 6.46 21.55 4.28
N GLU A 248 5.54 21.34 3.35
CA GLU A 248 4.75 20.11 3.27
C GLU A 248 5.63 18.99 2.70
N ASN A 249 5.58 17.80 3.29
CA ASN A 249 6.34 16.65 2.78
C ASN A 249 5.66 16.17 1.50
N ILE A 250 6.40 16.14 0.39
CA ILE A 250 5.87 15.87 -0.95
C ILE A 250 6.60 14.69 -1.58
N ALA A 251 5.83 13.85 -2.26
CA ALA A 251 6.34 12.86 -3.19
C ALA A 251 5.84 13.17 -4.60
N ASP A 252 6.75 13.11 -5.58
CA ASP A 252 6.42 13.29 -6.99
C ASP A 252 6.84 12.06 -7.79
N LEU A 253 5.91 11.48 -8.53
CA LEU A 253 6.13 10.30 -9.38
C LEU A 253 6.34 10.74 -10.84
N PHE A 254 7.40 10.20 -11.46
CA PHE A 254 7.76 10.46 -12.84
C PHE A 254 7.94 9.14 -13.60
N SER A 255 7.46 9.10 -14.85
CA SER A 255 7.93 8.11 -15.83
C SER A 255 9.19 8.63 -16.52
N LEU A 256 10.15 7.74 -16.76
CA LEU A 256 11.38 8.02 -17.48
C LEU A 256 11.37 7.23 -18.79
N LYS A 257 11.60 7.93 -19.91
CA LYS A 257 11.78 7.31 -21.22
C LYS A 257 13.13 7.67 -21.81
N GLU A 258 13.88 6.65 -22.20
CA GLU A 258 15.13 6.82 -22.94
C GLU A 258 14.79 7.41 -24.33
N ASP A 259 15.52 8.44 -24.74
CA ASP A 259 15.38 9.04 -26.07
C ASP A 259 16.46 8.56 -27.04
N SER A 260 16.34 8.98 -28.31
CA SER A 260 17.25 8.57 -29.38
C SER A 260 18.71 8.99 -29.17
N SER A 261 19.00 9.83 -28.18
CA SER A 261 20.35 10.28 -27.82
C SER A 261 20.91 9.58 -26.58
N ASN A 262 20.26 8.49 -26.11
CA ASN A 262 20.54 7.82 -24.84
C ASN A 262 20.42 8.76 -23.63
N ASN A 263 19.57 9.78 -23.72
CA ASN A 263 19.21 10.64 -22.61
C ASN A 263 17.85 10.22 -22.03
N PHE A 264 17.48 10.70 -20.85
CA PHE A 264 16.20 10.37 -20.21
C PHE A 264 15.25 11.56 -20.23
N ARG A 265 14.02 11.33 -20.71
CA ARG A 265 12.92 12.28 -20.64
C ARG A 265 12.05 11.96 -19.44
N PHE A 266 11.76 12.98 -18.65
CA PHE A 266 10.88 12.90 -17.49
C PHE A 266 9.47 13.34 -17.88
N LYS A 267 8.47 12.64 -17.35
CA LYS A 267 7.07 13.09 -17.34
C LYS A 267 6.53 12.92 -15.94
N LYS A 268 6.14 14.02 -15.29
CA LYS A 268 5.50 13.97 -13.97
C LYS A 268 4.09 13.44 -14.11
N LEU A 269 3.82 12.32 -13.44
CA LEU A 269 2.56 11.58 -13.53
C LEU A 269 1.64 11.81 -12.33
N ALA A 270 2.19 12.00 -11.14
CA ALA A 270 1.43 12.20 -9.91
C ALA A 270 2.24 13.00 -8.89
N THR A 271 1.53 13.69 -8.00
CA THR A 271 2.07 14.42 -6.85
C THR A 271 1.18 14.18 -5.66
N LYS A 272 1.77 14.04 -4.46
CA LYS A 272 1.01 13.83 -3.23
C LYS A 272 1.75 14.37 -2.02
N THR A 273 1.03 14.97 -1.08
CA THR A 273 1.54 15.44 0.21
C THR A 273 1.30 14.41 1.32
N PHE A 274 2.15 14.43 2.34
CA PHE A 274 2.14 13.46 3.43
C PHE A 274 2.32 14.13 4.79
N ASN A 275 1.54 13.69 5.76
CA ASN A 275 1.53 14.21 7.13
C ASN A 275 2.51 13.41 7.99
N CYS A 276 3.76 13.85 8.06
CA CYS A 276 4.73 13.19 8.95
C CYS A 276 4.43 13.50 10.43
N GLU A 277 4.65 12.50 11.29
CA GLU A 277 4.53 12.57 12.74
C GLU A 277 5.92 12.40 13.42
N LYS A 278 6.02 12.84 14.69
CA LYS A 278 7.15 12.56 15.60
C LYS A 278 8.52 12.89 15.00
N GLU A 279 8.70 14.14 14.60
CA GLU A 279 9.94 14.71 14.02
C GLU A 279 10.36 14.14 12.66
N SER A 280 9.60 13.19 12.10
CA SER A 280 9.88 12.66 10.77
C SER A 280 9.68 13.70 9.68
N SER A 281 10.48 13.63 8.62
CA SER A 281 10.33 14.49 7.45
C SER A 281 11.01 13.88 6.22
N PHE A 282 10.42 14.08 5.04
CA PHE A 282 11.03 13.69 3.77
C PHE A 282 12.28 14.51 3.44
N LYS A 283 12.47 15.66 4.11
CA LYS A 283 13.70 16.45 4.05
C LYS A 283 14.84 15.82 4.86
N ALA A 284 14.53 15.11 5.95
CA ALA A 284 15.52 14.41 6.76
C ALA A 284 15.93 13.12 6.05
N GLY A 285 15.04 12.15 5.96
CA GLY A 285 15.31 10.90 5.25
C GLY A 285 14.01 10.22 4.85
N ALA A 286 13.94 9.75 3.61
CA ALA A 286 12.82 8.98 3.11
C ALA A 286 13.24 7.99 2.04
N GLY A 287 12.38 7.01 1.77
CA GLY A 287 12.57 6.06 0.70
C GLY A 287 11.29 5.31 0.40
N ILE A 288 11.28 4.62 -0.74
CA ILE A 288 10.14 3.78 -1.14
C ILE A 288 10.44 2.31 -0.90
N VAL A 289 9.36 1.55 -0.71
CA VAL A 289 9.38 0.09 -0.78
C VAL A 289 8.40 -0.32 -1.87
N LEU A 290 8.88 -1.05 -2.86
CA LEU A 290 8.04 -1.62 -3.91
C LEU A 290 8.12 -3.14 -3.81
N SER A 291 6.97 -3.78 -3.56
CA SER A 291 6.87 -5.24 -3.57
C SER A 291 6.65 -5.76 -5.00
N GLU A 292 7.08 -7.00 -5.25
CA GLU A 292 6.79 -7.73 -6.50
C GLU A 292 5.28 -7.88 -6.76
N THR A 293 4.47 -7.78 -5.69
CA THR A 293 3.05 -8.08 -5.67
C THR A 293 2.20 -6.82 -5.42
N VAL A 294 2.59 -5.69 -6.02
CA VAL A 294 1.73 -4.52 -6.29
C VAL A 294 1.70 -3.43 -5.20
N GLU A 295 2.26 -3.62 -4.01
CA GLU A 295 2.27 -2.61 -2.94
C GLU A 295 3.44 -1.62 -3.04
N MET A 296 3.13 -0.31 -2.98
CA MET A 296 4.09 0.78 -2.83
C MET A 296 3.93 1.37 -1.42
N LYS A 297 5.04 1.51 -0.69
CA LYS A 297 5.09 2.20 0.61
C LYS A 297 6.08 3.33 0.53
N ILE A 298 5.87 4.35 1.36
CA ILE A 298 6.89 5.35 1.66
C ILE A 298 7.28 5.18 3.12
N ILE A 299 8.57 5.24 3.41
CA ILE A 299 9.08 5.32 4.78
C ILE A 299 9.85 6.61 4.96
N SER A 300 9.73 7.23 6.13
CA SER A 300 10.54 8.38 6.53
C SER A 300 11.03 8.29 7.98
N CYS A 301 12.07 9.05 8.28
CA CYS A 301 12.66 9.16 9.61
C CYS A 301 12.89 10.63 10.00
N GLY A 302 13.18 10.85 11.29
CA GLY A 302 13.65 12.14 11.80
C GLY A 302 15.13 12.42 11.48
N TYR A 303 15.65 13.51 12.01
CA TYR A 303 17.02 13.95 11.75
C TYR A 303 18.11 13.18 12.51
N ASN A 304 17.79 12.57 13.66
CA ASN A 304 18.79 11.94 14.53
C ASN A 304 18.28 10.64 15.13
N ILE A 305 19.19 9.75 15.53
CA ILE A 305 18.87 8.53 16.27
C ILE A 305 19.11 8.78 17.77
N GLY A 306 18.03 8.85 18.54
CA GLY A 306 18.06 8.91 20.01
C GLY A 306 18.00 7.51 20.63
N ASN A 307 17.70 7.43 21.94
CA ASN A 307 17.47 6.14 22.63
C ASN A 307 16.16 5.45 22.17
N SER A 308 15.19 6.26 21.74
CA SER A 308 13.93 5.84 21.15
C SER A 308 13.67 6.74 19.94
N THR A 309 13.48 6.14 18.78
CA THR A 309 13.33 6.85 17.51
C THR A 309 12.19 6.24 16.72
N GLN A 310 11.50 7.09 15.96
CA GLN A 310 10.33 6.73 15.18
C GLN A 310 10.64 6.69 13.69
N LEU A 311 10.01 5.73 13.01
CA LEU A 311 9.86 5.68 11.56
C LEU A 311 8.39 5.90 11.24
N ASN A 312 8.12 6.65 10.19
CA ASN A 312 6.78 6.81 9.65
C ASN A 312 6.65 5.91 8.43
N CYS A 313 5.69 4.99 8.44
CA CYS A 313 5.43 4.11 7.31
C CYS A 313 4.06 4.43 6.71
N PHE A 314 4.07 5.00 5.51
CA PHE A 314 2.88 5.30 4.71
C PHE A 314 2.58 4.08 3.84
N THR A 315 1.41 3.50 4.03
CA THR A 315 0.96 2.27 3.36
C THR A 315 -0.38 2.49 2.71
N ASN A 316 -0.83 1.54 1.88
CA ASN A 316 -2.15 1.62 1.28
C ASN A 316 -3.23 1.68 2.36
N GLN A 317 -4.10 2.68 2.27
CA GLN A 317 -5.24 2.81 3.18
C GLN A 317 -6.30 1.76 2.81
N ILE A 318 -6.69 0.94 3.80
CA ILE A 318 -7.87 0.09 3.66
C ILE A 318 -9.10 0.98 3.76
N ILE A 319 -9.93 0.90 2.74
CA ILE A 319 -11.16 1.66 2.67
C ILE A 319 -12.22 0.92 3.49
N PRO A 320 -12.92 1.57 4.45
CA PRO A 320 -14.01 0.96 5.22
C PRO A 320 -15.28 0.82 4.35
N ALA A 321 -15.11 0.18 3.20
CA ALA A 321 -16.12 -0.09 2.21
C ALA A 321 -16.44 -1.58 2.17
N HIS A 322 -17.64 -1.88 1.70
CA HIS A 322 -18.16 -3.22 1.58
C HIS A 322 -18.64 -3.46 0.14
N SER A 323 -18.03 -4.43 -0.55
CA SER A 323 -18.45 -4.89 -1.86
C SER A 323 -19.66 -5.80 -1.68
N HIS A 324 -20.84 -5.22 -1.89
CA HIS A 324 -22.13 -5.89 -1.82
C HIS A 324 -22.33 -6.70 -3.10
N ASN A 325 -22.86 -7.93 -2.97
CA ASN A 325 -23.04 -8.85 -4.11
C ASN A 325 -21.78 -9.00 -4.98
N ASP A 326 -20.60 -9.08 -4.36
CA ASP A 326 -19.31 -9.05 -5.07
C ASP A 326 -19.21 -10.11 -6.19
N TYR A 327 -19.89 -11.24 -6.00
CA TYR A 327 -19.96 -12.34 -6.95
C TYR A 327 -20.66 -12.00 -8.28
N GLU A 328 -21.36 -10.86 -8.36
CA GLU A 328 -21.97 -10.36 -9.60
C GLU A 328 -20.97 -9.56 -10.46
N HIS A 329 -19.82 -9.15 -9.90
CA HIS A 329 -18.78 -8.48 -10.65
C HIS A 329 -18.08 -9.41 -11.65
N GLU A 330 -17.41 -8.81 -12.63
CA GLU A 330 -16.68 -9.53 -13.68
C GLU A 330 -15.53 -10.36 -13.09
N ARG A 331 -14.81 -9.79 -12.11
CA ARG A 331 -13.74 -10.48 -11.38
C ARG A 331 -14.06 -10.47 -9.88
N PRO A 332 -14.92 -11.39 -9.41
CA PRO A 332 -15.21 -11.53 -7.99
C PRO A 332 -13.93 -11.60 -7.17
N LEU A 333 -13.97 -11.04 -5.96
CA LEU A 333 -12.85 -10.77 -5.07
C LEU A 333 -11.88 -9.71 -5.61
N PHE A 334 -11.37 -9.88 -6.82
CA PHE A 334 -10.25 -9.09 -7.33
C PHE A 334 -10.61 -7.62 -7.54
N ASP A 335 -11.80 -7.31 -8.04
CA ASP A 335 -12.24 -5.93 -8.23
C ASP A 335 -12.30 -5.19 -6.87
N ALA A 336 -12.85 -5.82 -5.83
CA ALA A 336 -12.89 -5.26 -4.47
C ALA A 336 -11.51 -5.15 -3.81
N LEU A 337 -10.62 -6.14 -4.00
CA LEU A 337 -9.24 -6.08 -3.51
C LEU A 337 -8.46 -4.97 -4.21
N GLU A 338 -8.64 -4.78 -5.51
CA GLU A 338 -8.05 -3.67 -6.25
C GLU A 338 -8.60 -2.32 -5.79
N CYS A 339 -9.81 -2.27 -5.24
CA CYS A 339 -10.33 -1.07 -4.58
C CYS A 339 -9.85 -0.88 -3.12
N ASN A 340 -9.05 -1.79 -2.56
CA ASN A 340 -8.64 -1.84 -1.14
C ASN A 340 -9.83 -1.90 -0.16
N PHE A 341 -10.94 -2.55 -0.54
CA PHE A 341 -12.14 -2.61 0.30
C PHE A 341 -11.98 -3.55 1.50
N LYS A 342 -12.33 -3.07 2.70
CA LYS A 342 -12.23 -3.87 3.93
C LYS A 342 -13.12 -5.11 3.93
N SER A 343 -14.26 -5.07 3.24
CA SER A 343 -15.28 -6.10 3.33
C SER A 343 -15.84 -6.50 1.96
N ILE A 344 -16.14 -7.79 1.82
CA ILE A 344 -16.59 -8.43 0.58
C ILE A 344 -17.69 -9.44 0.94
N GLU A 345 -18.78 -9.47 0.18
CA GLU A 345 -19.92 -10.36 0.42
C GLU A 345 -20.07 -11.47 -0.62
N ALA A 346 -20.39 -12.68 -0.15
CA ALA A 346 -20.79 -13.81 -0.98
C ALA A 346 -22.08 -14.44 -0.46
N ASP A 347 -23.09 -14.51 -1.33
CA ASP A 347 -24.33 -15.25 -1.08
C ASP A 347 -24.09 -16.74 -1.34
N VAL A 348 -24.48 -17.62 -0.41
CA VAL A 348 -24.18 -19.05 -0.49
C VAL A 348 -25.39 -19.97 -0.32
N PHE A 349 -25.37 -21.06 -1.08
CA PHE A 349 -26.28 -22.20 -0.99
C PHE A 349 -25.51 -23.50 -0.76
N SER A 350 -26.11 -24.42 0.01
CA SER A 350 -25.54 -25.75 0.25
C SER A 350 -25.94 -26.73 -0.85
N VAL A 351 -24.97 -27.32 -1.56
CA VAL A 351 -25.22 -28.37 -2.56
C VAL A 351 -24.20 -29.50 -2.37
N GLY A 352 -24.67 -30.65 -1.90
CA GLY A 352 -23.81 -31.74 -1.46
C GLY A 352 -22.87 -31.29 -0.34
N ASP A 353 -21.57 -31.47 -0.56
CA ASP A 353 -20.49 -31.07 0.37
C ASP A 353 -19.81 -29.76 -0.06
N SER A 354 -20.49 -28.92 -0.85
CA SER A 354 -19.94 -27.65 -1.35
C SER A 354 -20.89 -26.48 -1.10
N LEU A 355 -20.29 -25.30 -0.98
CA LEU A 355 -21.02 -24.02 -0.94
C LEU A 355 -20.89 -23.33 -2.29
N PHE A 356 -22.02 -23.21 -2.98
CA PHE A 356 -22.12 -22.51 -4.26
C PHE A 356 -22.48 -21.05 -4.03
N VAL A 357 -21.89 -20.17 -4.84
CA VAL A 357 -22.10 -18.73 -4.74
C VAL A 357 -23.09 -18.28 -5.81
N ALA A 358 -24.25 -17.78 -5.37
CA ALA A 358 -25.31 -17.28 -6.22
C ALA A 358 -26.32 -16.48 -5.38
N HIS A 359 -27.05 -15.56 -6.01
CA HIS A 359 -28.13 -14.82 -5.34
C HIS A 359 -29.37 -15.69 -5.12
N ASN A 360 -29.83 -16.38 -6.17
CA ASN A 360 -30.90 -17.36 -6.10
C ASN A 360 -30.38 -18.78 -6.36
N PHE A 361 -31.06 -19.79 -5.84
CA PHE A 361 -30.69 -21.19 -6.02
C PHE A 361 -30.63 -21.61 -7.50
N GLU A 362 -31.51 -21.05 -8.33
CA GLU A 362 -31.62 -21.32 -9.77
C GLU A 362 -30.42 -20.77 -10.57
N ASP A 363 -29.71 -19.78 -10.02
CA ASP A 363 -28.56 -19.12 -10.65
C ASP A 363 -27.24 -19.87 -10.40
N ILE A 364 -27.26 -20.99 -9.66
CA ILE A 364 -26.08 -21.80 -9.35
C ILE A 364 -25.44 -22.31 -10.65
N LYS A 365 -24.15 -22.00 -10.81
CA LYS A 365 -23.34 -22.46 -11.95
C LYS A 365 -22.23 -23.42 -11.47
N PRO A 366 -21.95 -24.50 -12.22
CA PRO A 366 -20.82 -25.37 -11.94
C PRO A 366 -19.50 -24.57 -11.83
N GLY A 367 -18.68 -24.90 -10.83
CA GLY A 367 -17.38 -24.25 -10.62
C GLY A 367 -17.40 -22.85 -9.97
N ARG A 368 -18.59 -22.34 -9.59
CA ARG A 368 -18.72 -21.09 -8.81
C ARG A 368 -18.95 -21.40 -7.33
N THR A 369 -17.95 -22.03 -6.71
CA THR A 369 -17.99 -22.32 -5.27
C THR A 369 -17.30 -21.23 -4.46
N LEU A 370 -17.66 -21.12 -3.17
CA LEU A 370 -16.98 -20.21 -2.22
C LEU A 370 -15.47 -20.45 -2.20
N ARG A 371 -15.08 -21.73 -2.29
CA ARG A 371 -13.69 -22.18 -2.32
C ARG A 371 -12.93 -21.60 -3.51
N GLN A 372 -13.51 -21.71 -4.71
CA GLN A 372 -12.88 -21.31 -5.96
C GLN A 372 -12.88 -19.79 -6.17
N LEU A 373 -13.96 -19.11 -5.79
CA LEU A 373 -14.09 -17.66 -6.01
C LEU A 373 -13.36 -16.83 -4.95
N TYR A 374 -13.32 -17.29 -3.70
CA TYR A 374 -12.83 -16.47 -2.58
C TYR A 374 -11.66 -17.10 -1.82
N LEU A 375 -11.84 -18.30 -1.26
CA LEU A 375 -10.88 -18.83 -0.27
C LEU A 375 -9.53 -19.23 -0.87
N GLU A 376 -9.51 -19.95 -2.00
CA GLU A 376 -8.24 -20.29 -2.69
C GLU A 376 -7.52 -19.05 -3.24
N PRO A 377 -8.20 -18.10 -3.95
CA PRO A 377 -7.58 -16.85 -4.34
C PRO A 377 -7.01 -16.04 -3.18
N LEU A 378 -7.75 -15.88 -2.07
CA LEU A 378 -7.27 -15.19 -0.87
C LEU A 378 -6.05 -15.89 -0.26
N LYS A 379 -6.06 -17.22 -0.14
CA LYS A 379 -4.91 -17.98 0.36
C LYS A 379 -3.66 -17.75 -0.49
N ASN A 380 -3.81 -17.75 -1.82
CA ASN A 380 -2.72 -17.46 -2.74
C ASN A 380 -2.22 -16.03 -2.59
N GLN A 381 -3.13 -15.06 -2.43
CA GLN A 381 -2.79 -13.66 -2.19
C GLN A 381 -2.03 -13.47 -0.86
N ILE A 382 -2.48 -14.12 0.21
CA ILE A 382 -1.83 -14.10 1.53
C ILE A 382 -0.44 -14.68 1.47
N LYS A 383 -0.26 -15.80 0.75
CA LYS A 383 1.07 -16.41 0.54
C LYS A 383 1.99 -15.45 -0.20
N LYS A 384 1.51 -14.80 -1.26
CA LYS A 384 2.26 -13.79 -2.03
C LYS A 384 2.65 -12.60 -1.16
N ASN A 385 1.75 -12.15 -0.30
CA ASN A 385 1.93 -11.00 0.59
C ASN A 385 2.41 -11.40 2.00
N LYS A 386 3.01 -12.59 2.13
CA LYS A 386 3.70 -13.09 3.32
C LYS A 386 2.89 -13.00 4.63
N GLY A 387 1.60 -13.28 4.56
CA GLY A 387 0.73 -13.43 5.75
C GLY A 387 -0.41 -12.43 5.86
N SER A 388 -0.57 -11.48 4.93
CA SER A 388 -1.69 -10.52 4.92
C SER A 388 -2.32 -10.42 3.52
N VAL A 389 -3.58 -9.98 3.41
CA VAL A 389 -4.21 -9.83 2.08
C VAL A 389 -3.62 -8.64 1.33
N TYR A 390 -3.40 -7.52 2.03
CA TYR A 390 -2.95 -6.26 1.42
C TYR A 390 -1.48 -5.89 1.67
N GLY A 391 -0.73 -6.68 2.44
CA GLY A 391 0.67 -6.35 2.79
C GLY A 391 0.82 -5.41 4.00
N ASN A 392 -0.28 -5.08 4.68
CA ASN A 392 -0.33 -4.11 5.79
C ASN A 392 -0.82 -4.71 7.12
N ASP A 393 -0.89 -6.04 7.19
CA ASP A 393 -1.36 -6.82 8.35
C ASP A 393 -2.84 -6.63 8.74
N GLU A 394 -3.62 -5.84 8.01
CA GLU A 394 -5.07 -5.76 8.22
C GLU A 394 -5.81 -6.96 7.64
N ALA A 395 -6.81 -7.45 8.38
CA ALA A 395 -7.67 -8.53 7.95
C ALA A 395 -8.75 -8.03 6.97
N VAL A 396 -9.01 -8.80 5.92
CA VAL A 396 -10.21 -8.64 5.08
C VAL A 396 -11.39 -9.33 5.73
N ILE A 397 -12.56 -8.69 5.66
CA ILE A 397 -13.82 -9.25 6.14
C ILE A 397 -14.54 -9.94 4.98
N LEU A 398 -14.62 -11.26 5.01
CA LEU A 398 -15.44 -12.03 4.08
C LEU A 398 -16.81 -12.31 4.73
N VAL A 399 -17.83 -11.60 4.28
CA VAL A 399 -19.22 -11.79 4.70
C VAL A 399 -19.83 -12.92 3.88
N ILE A 400 -20.35 -13.94 4.57
CA ILE A 400 -21.02 -15.09 3.96
C ILE A 400 -22.50 -14.99 4.29
N ASP A 401 -23.32 -14.59 3.33
CA ASP A 401 -24.77 -14.52 3.48
C ASP A 401 -25.38 -15.89 3.14
N ILE A 402 -25.91 -16.58 4.16
CA ILE A 402 -26.52 -17.89 4.00
C ILE A 402 -27.97 -17.72 3.53
N LYS A 403 -28.26 -18.17 2.29
CA LYS A 403 -29.60 -18.10 1.68
C LYS A 403 -30.45 -19.37 1.85
N ASP A 404 -29.87 -20.44 2.38
CA ASP A 404 -30.48 -21.77 2.57
C ASP A 404 -30.68 -22.08 4.07
N ASP A 405 -30.91 -23.34 4.46
CA ASP A 405 -30.95 -23.77 5.86
C ASP A 405 -29.71 -23.31 6.64
N GLY A 406 -29.94 -22.46 7.64
CA GLY A 406 -28.87 -21.77 8.36
C GLY A 406 -27.92 -22.72 9.10
N LEU A 407 -28.47 -23.73 9.78
CA LEU A 407 -27.66 -24.64 10.60
C LEU A 407 -26.85 -25.61 9.75
N ARG A 408 -27.47 -26.23 8.74
CA ARG A 408 -26.81 -27.14 7.80
C ARG A 408 -25.70 -26.41 7.04
N THR A 409 -26.03 -25.25 6.47
CA THR A 409 -25.08 -24.48 5.64
C THR A 409 -23.92 -23.98 6.49
N TYR A 410 -24.18 -23.49 7.70
CA TYR A 410 -23.11 -23.05 8.61
C TYR A 410 -22.19 -24.21 9.05
N LYS A 411 -22.72 -25.40 9.33
CA LYS A 411 -21.89 -26.57 9.66
C LYS A 411 -20.96 -26.94 8.50
N LEU A 412 -21.47 -26.88 7.28
CA LEU A 412 -20.66 -27.10 6.07
C LEU A 412 -19.60 -26.01 5.92
N LEU A 413 -19.97 -24.73 6.09
CA LEU A 413 -19.02 -23.61 6.09
C LEU A 413 -17.91 -23.81 7.12
N HIS A 414 -18.25 -24.17 8.36
CA HIS A 414 -17.28 -24.39 9.42
C HIS A 414 -16.24 -25.46 9.04
N ASN A 415 -16.68 -26.57 8.43
CA ASN A 415 -15.79 -27.62 7.95
C ASN A 415 -14.88 -27.14 6.83
N ILE A 416 -15.40 -26.36 5.87
CA ILE A 416 -14.59 -25.77 4.80
C ILE A 416 -13.54 -24.82 5.40
N LEU A 417 -13.92 -23.94 6.33
CA LEU A 417 -13.01 -22.98 6.96
C LEU A 417 -11.89 -23.63 7.78
N LEU A 418 -12.14 -24.82 8.35
CA LEU A 418 -11.10 -25.60 9.03
C LEU A 418 -9.92 -25.95 8.11
N GLU A 419 -10.17 -26.14 6.81
CA GLU A 419 -9.14 -26.39 5.80
C GLU A 419 -8.27 -25.14 5.51
N TYR A 420 -8.77 -23.96 5.89
CA TYR A 420 -8.10 -22.65 5.80
C TYR A 420 -7.72 -22.08 7.17
N LYS A 421 -7.60 -22.93 8.20
CA LYS A 421 -7.33 -22.50 9.58
C LYS A 421 -6.07 -21.66 9.75
N ASN A 422 -5.15 -21.64 8.79
CA ASN A 422 -3.92 -20.82 8.86
C ASN A 422 -4.15 -19.40 8.37
N GLU A 423 -5.17 -19.17 7.55
CA GLU A 423 -5.50 -17.91 6.91
C GLU A 423 -6.68 -17.21 7.61
N VAL A 424 -7.63 -17.98 8.15
CA VAL A 424 -8.85 -17.45 8.78
C VAL A 424 -8.70 -17.26 10.29
N SER A 425 -9.24 -16.14 10.78
CA SER A 425 -9.32 -15.82 12.20
C SER A 425 -10.11 -16.89 12.95
N VAL A 426 -9.70 -17.18 14.18
CA VAL A 426 -10.33 -18.22 15.01
C VAL A 426 -10.61 -17.68 16.40
N SER A 427 -11.76 -18.04 16.97
CA SER A 427 -12.06 -17.89 18.39
C SER A 427 -11.92 -19.25 19.07
N GLU A 428 -11.03 -19.34 20.04
CA GLU A 428 -10.81 -20.54 20.85
C GLU A 428 -11.11 -20.21 22.31
N ASN A 429 -12.12 -20.85 22.90
CA ASN A 429 -12.60 -20.61 24.26
C ASN A 429 -12.87 -19.12 24.54
N GLY A 430 -13.47 -18.42 23.57
CA GLY A 430 -13.80 -17.00 23.65
C GLY A 430 -12.65 -16.04 23.33
N ILE A 431 -11.43 -16.53 23.15
CA ILE A 431 -10.25 -15.72 22.80
C ILE A 431 -10.10 -15.68 21.28
N LYS A 432 -10.17 -14.49 20.69
CA LYS A 432 -9.96 -14.29 19.25
C LYS A 432 -8.47 -14.26 18.93
N LYS A 433 -8.04 -15.06 17.96
CA LYS A 433 -6.74 -14.99 17.27
C LYS A 433 -6.99 -14.47 15.87
N GLU A 434 -6.63 -13.21 15.64
CA GLU A 434 -6.80 -12.54 14.36
C GLU A 434 -5.79 -13.08 13.33
N LYS A 435 -6.25 -13.25 12.09
CA LYS A 435 -5.47 -13.64 10.93
C LYS A 435 -5.91 -12.82 9.72
N ALA A 436 -5.33 -13.10 8.55
CA ALA A 436 -5.55 -12.33 7.33
C ALA A 436 -7.03 -12.25 6.87
N ILE A 437 -7.87 -13.21 7.24
CA ILE A 437 -9.30 -13.24 6.89
C ILE A 437 -10.15 -13.29 8.16
N LEU A 438 -11.13 -12.39 8.28
CA LEU A 438 -12.21 -12.49 9.24
C LEU A 438 -13.49 -12.91 8.49
N VAL A 439 -13.98 -14.11 8.73
CA VAL A 439 -15.25 -14.55 8.16
C VAL A 439 -16.39 -14.09 9.06
N VAL A 440 -17.47 -13.56 8.48
CA VAL A 440 -18.67 -13.13 9.21
C VAL A 440 -19.90 -13.73 8.55
N VAL A 441 -20.78 -14.37 9.32
CA VAL A 441 -21.99 -15.03 8.79
C VAL A 441 -23.17 -14.05 8.84
N SER A 442 -23.78 -13.82 7.68
CA SER A 442 -25.03 -13.08 7.46
C SER A 442 -26.15 -14.04 6.97
N GLY A 443 -27.32 -13.51 6.58
CA GLY A 443 -28.46 -14.31 6.12
C GLY A 443 -29.13 -15.14 7.21
N ASN A 444 -29.31 -16.43 6.96
CA ASN A 444 -29.84 -17.41 7.92
C ASN A 444 -28.75 -17.85 8.91
N ARG A 445 -28.56 -17.07 9.97
CA ARG A 445 -27.46 -17.24 10.95
C ARG A 445 -27.90 -18.08 12.18
N PRO A 446 -27.33 -19.27 12.44
CA PRO A 446 -27.71 -20.10 13.59
C PRO A 446 -27.00 -19.63 14.89
N PHE A 447 -27.43 -18.51 15.47
CA PHE A 447 -26.77 -17.84 16.60
C PHE A 447 -26.43 -18.76 17.77
N ASP A 448 -27.41 -19.51 18.31
CA ASP A 448 -27.19 -20.37 19.48
C ASP A 448 -26.11 -21.43 19.23
N PHE A 449 -26.10 -22.00 18.03
CA PHE A 449 -25.08 -22.97 17.63
C PHE A 449 -23.69 -22.31 17.55
N MET A 450 -23.59 -21.14 16.93
CA MET A 450 -22.31 -20.40 16.82
C MET A 450 -21.78 -19.97 18.20
N GLN A 451 -22.67 -19.52 19.08
CA GLN A 451 -22.31 -19.07 20.44
C GLN A 451 -21.80 -20.24 21.29
N ALA A 452 -22.40 -21.42 21.16
CA ALA A 452 -22.03 -22.62 21.93
C ALA A 452 -20.68 -23.24 21.50
N GLN A 453 -20.12 -22.85 20.35
CA GLN A 453 -18.84 -23.40 19.88
C GLN A 453 -17.65 -22.93 20.71
N THR A 454 -16.83 -23.88 21.14
CA THR A 454 -15.53 -23.62 21.80
C THR A 454 -14.45 -23.24 20.79
N ILE A 455 -14.49 -23.77 19.57
CA ILE A 455 -13.63 -23.37 18.44
C ILE A 455 -14.53 -22.88 17.31
N ARG A 456 -14.34 -21.63 16.88
CA ARG A 456 -15.17 -20.98 15.86
C ARG A 456 -14.33 -20.19 14.87
N TYR A 457 -14.54 -20.44 13.58
CA TYR A 457 -13.81 -19.78 12.47
C TYR A 457 -14.57 -18.61 11.83
N ALA A 458 -15.72 -18.21 12.40
CA ALA A 458 -16.54 -17.12 11.88
C ALA A 458 -17.16 -16.28 13.00
N GLY A 459 -17.33 -14.99 12.74
CA GLY A 459 -18.16 -14.07 13.52
C GLY A 459 -19.61 -14.08 13.04
N PHE A 460 -20.47 -13.42 13.80
CA PHE A 460 -21.89 -13.25 13.55
C PHE A 460 -22.18 -11.82 13.11
N ASP A 461 -22.99 -11.65 12.07
CA ASP A 461 -23.55 -10.34 11.70
C ASP A 461 -24.84 -10.09 12.50
N GLY A 462 -24.80 -9.11 13.41
CA GLY A 462 -25.94 -8.71 14.23
C GLY A 462 -26.94 -7.82 13.50
N ARG A 463 -28.04 -7.53 14.19
CA ARG A 463 -29.08 -6.57 13.79
C ARG A 463 -29.14 -5.42 14.80
N MET A 464 -29.83 -4.31 14.46
CA MET A 464 -29.76 -3.09 15.30
C MET A 464 -30.28 -3.32 16.72
N GLU A 465 -31.22 -4.25 16.93
CA GLU A 465 -31.68 -4.66 18.27
C GLU A 465 -30.56 -5.27 19.13
N ASN A 466 -29.47 -5.74 18.52
CA ASN A 466 -28.33 -6.30 19.24
C ASN A 466 -27.35 -5.23 19.74
N LEU A 467 -27.50 -3.95 19.36
CA LEU A 467 -26.59 -2.88 19.80
C LEU A 467 -26.58 -2.70 21.33
N ASP A 468 -27.72 -2.92 21.97
CA ASP A 468 -27.86 -2.82 23.43
C ASP A 468 -27.58 -4.16 24.15
N SER A 469 -27.18 -5.21 23.41
CA SER A 469 -26.81 -6.49 23.99
C SER A 469 -25.41 -6.49 24.63
N ASN A 470 -25.09 -7.55 25.37
CA ASN A 470 -23.77 -7.81 25.94
C ASN A 470 -22.95 -8.82 25.12
N ILE A 471 -23.31 -9.02 23.85
CA ILE A 471 -22.55 -9.91 22.96
C ILE A 471 -21.19 -9.29 22.68
N SER A 472 -20.10 -10.05 22.83
CA SER A 472 -18.76 -9.54 22.55
C SER A 472 -18.57 -9.30 21.04
N ALA A 473 -17.83 -8.25 20.66
CA ALA A 473 -17.39 -8.03 19.27
C ALA A 473 -16.52 -9.17 18.71
N ASN A 474 -15.96 -10.04 19.57
CA ASN A 474 -15.29 -11.27 19.13
C ASN A 474 -16.28 -12.29 18.53
N LEU A 475 -17.52 -12.33 19.04
CA LEU A 475 -18.59 -13.14 18.48
C LEU A 475 -19.34 -12.35 17.40
N MET A 476 -19.63 -11.08 17.62
CA MET A 476 -20.42 -10.23 16.72
C MET A 476 -19.63 -9.00 16.27
N PRO A 477 -18.70 -9.15 15.32
CA PRO A 477 -17.84 -8.04 14.87
C PRO A 477 -18.58 -7.00 14.01
N VAL A 478 -19.70 -7.38 13.39
CA VAL A 478 -20.50 -6.54 12.49
C VAL A 478 -21.94 -6.49 13.01
N VAL A 479 -22.56 -5.32 12.89
CA VAL A 479 -24.01 -5.15 13.03
C VAL A 479 -24.50 -4.47 11.76
N SER A 480 -25.35 -5.16 11.00
CA SER A 480 -25.88 -4.63 9.75
C SER A 480 -27.41 -4.72 9.67
N ASP A 481 -28.07 -3.73 9.06
CA ASP A 481 -29.52 -3.80 8.86
C ASP A 481 -29.99 -2.92 7.68
N ASN A 482 -31.27 -3.07 7.34
CA ASN A 482 -31.92 -2.31 6.28
C ASN A 482 -32.04 -0.84 6.67
N TRP A 483 -31.46 0.06 5.88
CA TRP A 483 -31.61 1.50 6.03
C TRP A 483 -33.09 1.92 6.17
N ALA A 484 -33.95 1.39 5.30
CA ALA A 484 -35.37 1.78 5.21
C ALA A 484 -36.21 1.39 6.44
N LYS A 485 -35.68 0.60 7.38
CA LYS A 485 -36.35 0.35 8.67
C LYS A 485 -36.18 1.51 9.66
N TYR A 486 -35.17 2.35 9.47
CA TYR A 486 -34.76 3.34 10.46
C TYR A 486 -34.84 4.78 9.94
N PHE A 487 -34.88 4.96 8.63
CA PHE A 487 -34.76 6.26 7.96
C PHE A 487 -35.74 6.35 6.80
N GLU A 488 -36.41 7.49 6.66
CA GLU A 488 -37.30 7.80 5.53
C GLU A 488 -36.58 8.65 4.47
N TRP A 489 -35.45 9.29 4.84
CA TRP A 489 -34.67 10.10 3.91
C TRP A 489 -34.18 9.29 2.70
N ASN A 490 -34.45 9.82 1.52
CA ASN A 490 -34.21 9.19 0.22
C ASN A 490 -32.91 9.66 -0.45
N GLY A 491 -32.01 10.33 0.29
CA GLY A 491 -30.74 10.82 -0.24
C GLY A 491 -30.85 12.07 -1.11
N ILE A 492 -32.00 12.76 -1.14
CA ILE A 492 -32.18 14.03 -1.84
C ILE A 492 -32.16 15.18 -0.82
N GLY A 493 -31.38 16.22 -1.11
CA GLY A 493 -31.22 17.37 -0.20
C GLY A 493 -30.50 17.01 1.09
N GLU A 494 -30.63 17.86 2.10
CA GLU A 494 -30.05 17.61 3.43
C GLU A 494 -30.82 16.52 4.18
N ILE A 495 -30.12 15.68 4.92
CA ILE A 495 -30.73 14.70 5.82
C ILE A 495 -31.53 15.42 6.93
N PRO A 496 -32.76 14.98 7.27
CA PRO A 496 -33.50 15.52 8.40
C PRO A 496 -32.69 15.48 9.70
N ILE A 497 -32.78 16.53 10.53
CA ILE A 497 -31.93 16.71 11.72
C ILE A 497 -32.07 15.56 12.72
N ASP A 498 -33.30 15.08 12.93
CA ASP A 498 -33.63 13.95 13.79
C ASP A 498 -33.07 12.63 13.25
N GLU A 499 -33.18 12.39 11.94
CA GLU A 499 -32.55 11.24 11.29
C GLU A 499 -31.01 11.30 11.39
N LYS A 500 -30.41 12.48 11.20
CA LYS A 500 -28.97 12.68 11.35
C LYS A 500 -28.50 12.36 12.78
N GLN A 501 -29.22 12.85 13.78
CA GLN A 501 -28.94 12.55 15.19
C GLN A 501 -29.05 11.05 15.47
N LYS A 502 -30.13 10.41 14.99
CA LYS A 502 -30.33 8.96 15.12
C LYS A 502 -29.19 8.15 14.49
N LEU A 503 -28.74 8.52 13.28
CA LEU A 503 -27.60 7.88 12.62
C LEU A 503 -26.32 7.99 13.46
N GLN A 504 -26.04 9.17 13.99
CA GLN A 504 -24.87 9.40 14.86
C GLN A 504 -24.95 8.58 16.16
N GLU A 505 -26.12 8.52 16.79
CA GLU A 505 -26.33 7.73 18.00
C GLU A 505 -26.08 6.22 17.76
N LEU A 506 -26.63 5.68 16.68
CA LEU A 506 -26.41 4.27 16.30
C LEU A 506 -24.92 3.99 16.05
N ALA A 507 -24.24 4.88 15.31
CA ALA A 507 -22.82 4.73 15.02
C ALA A 507 -21.94 4.80 16.28
N ILE A 508 -22.24 5.74 17.19
CA ILE A 508 -21.55 5.86 18.48
C ILE A 508 -21.76 4.61 19.35
N LYS A 509 -23.01 4.12 19.44
CA LYS A 509 -23.32 2.90 20.20
C LYS A 509 -22.54 1.69 19.68
N ALA A 510 -22.57 1.48 18.36
CA ALA A 510 -21.83 0.40 17.72
C ALA A 510 -20.32 0.51 17.99
N LYS A 511 -19.75 1.71 17.77
CA LYS A 511 -18.33 1.97 18.02
C LYS A 511 -17.92 1.72 19.46
N ASN A 512 -18.72 2.16 20.44
CA ASN A 512 -18.42 1.96 21.86
C ASN A 512 -18.42 0.48 22.27
N LYS A 513 -19.19 -0.36 21.57
CA LYS A 513 -19.21 -1.82 21.76
C LYS A 513 -18.15 -2.56 20.91
N GLY A 514 -17.44 -1.84 20.03
CA GLY A 514 -16.44 -2.41 19.12
C GLY A 514 -17.03 -3.07 17.87
N TYR A 515 -18.29 -2.80 17.53
CA TYR A 515 -18.92 -3.33 16.32
C TYR A 515 -18.66 -2.43 15.11
N LEU A 516 -18.56 -3.03 13.93
CA LEU A 516 -18.65 -2.34 12.66
C LEU A 516 -20.12 -2.21 12.24
N LEU A 517 -20.66 -0.99 12.34
CA LEU A 517 -22.01 -0.69 11.86
C LEU A 517 -22.04 -0.64 10.32
N ARG A 518 -23.07 -1.20 9.70
CA ARG A 518 -23.34 -1.14 8.25
C ARG A 518 -24.84 -0.97 8.00
N PHE A 519 -25.20 -0.27 6.93
CA PHE A 519 -26.56 -0.28 6.39
C PHE A 519 -26.58 -0.84 4.98
N TRP A 520 -27.56 -1.69 4.67
CA TRP A 520 -27.89 -2.09 3.30
C TRP A 520 -29.19 -1.43 2.84
N ASN A 521 -29.46 -1.46 1.54
CA ASN A 521 -30.62 -0.80 0.93
C ASN A 521 -30.69 0.71 1.24
N THR A 522 -29.52 1.36 1.25
CA THR A 522 -29.41 2.83 1.32
C THR A 522 -29.82 3.45 -0.02
N PRO A 523 -30.33 4.70 -0.05
CA PRO A 523 -30.68 5.35 -1.30
C PRO A 523 -29.47 5.44 -2.26
N ASN A 524 -29.60 4.89 -3.47
CA ASN A 524 -28.47 4.71 -4.39
C ASN A 524 -28.80 4.90 -5.89
N GLN A 525 -29.98 5.43 -6.24
CA GLN A 525 -30.46 5.45 -7.63
C GLN A 525 -29.61 6.37 -8.53
N THR A 526 -29.20 7.54 -8.03
CA THR A 526 -28.33 8.48 -8.75
C THR A 526 -26.96 8.62 -8.09
N ALA A 527 -25.96 9.07 -8.84
CA ALA A 527 -24.62 9.36 -8.30
C ALA A 527 -24.67 10.47 -7.24
N GLU A 528 -25.55 11.46 -7.40
CA GLU A 528 -25.76 12.52 -6.41
C GLU A 528 -26.27 11.95 -5.08
N GLN A 529 -27.30 11.09 -5.13
CA GLN A 529 -27.82 10.41 -3.94
C GLN A 529 -26.75 9.57 -3.25
N ARG A 530 -25.99 8.77 -4.02
CA ARG A 530 -24.90 7.96 -3.47
C ARG A 530 -23.87 8.82 -2.73
N ASN A 531 -23.38 9.88 -3.37
CA ASN A 531 -22.38 10.77 -2.77
C ASN A 531 -22.90 11.45 -1.48
N VAL A 532 -24.15 11.91 -1.48
CA VAL A 532 -24.75 12.57 -0.31
C VAL A 532 -24.94 11.58 0.84
N VAL A 533 -25.46 10.38 0.55
CA VAL A 533 -25.62 9.31 1.55
C VAL A 533 -24.27 8.84 2.10
N TRP A 534 -23.28 8.56 1.24
CA TRP A 534 -21.95 8.16 1.68
C TRP A 534 -21.29 9.23 2.55
N THR A 535 -21.52 10.51 2.24
CA THR A 535 -21.03 11.63 3.06
C THR A 535 -21.62 11.60 4.47
N GLU A 536 -22.93 11.41 4.61
CA GLU A 536 -23.56 11.34 5.93
C GLU A 536 -23.14 10.08 6.72
N LEU A 537 -23.02 8.93 6.06
CA LEU A 537 -22.50 7.70 6.68
C LEU A 537 -21.05 7.88 7.17
N GLN A 538 -20.20 8.53 6.36
CA GLN A 538 -18.81 8.81 6.71
C GLN A 538 -18.72 9.82 7.86
N ASN A 539 -19.50 10.91 7.81
CA ASN A 539 -19.56 11.92 8.87
C ASN A 539 -20.00 11.32 10.21
N ALA A 540 -20.97 10.40 10.19
CA ALA A 540 -21.41 9.65 11.37
C ALA A 540 -20.40 8.58 11.83
N ARG A 541 -19.35 8.30 11.05
CA ARG A 541 -18.34 7.26 11.29
C ARG A 541 -18.93 5.85 11.33
N VAL A 542 -19.86 5.56 10.41
CA VAL A 542 -20.35 4.21 10.16
C VAL A 542 -19.17 3.30 9.78
N GLY A 543 -19.16 2.07 10.30
CA GLY A 543 -18.01 1.17 10.25
C GLY A 543 -17.71 0.61 8.86
N LEU A 544 -18.75 0.33 8.07
CA LEU A 544 -18.64 -0.13 6.68
C LEU A 544 -19.71 0.55 5.81
N ILE A 545 -19.29 1.15 4.69
CA ILE A 545 -20.17 1.74 3.68
C ILE A 545 -20.28 0.79 2.49
N GLY A 546 -21.49 0.32 2.19
CA GLY A 546 -21.74 -0.58 1.05
C GLY A 546 -21.96 0.17 -0.26
N ALA A 547 -21.50 -0.40 -1.37
CA ALA A 547 -21.89 0.03 -2.71
C ALA A 547 -21.79 -1.13 -3.72
N ASP A 548 -22.64 -1.08 -4.74
CA ASP A 548 -22.54 -1.97 -5.91
C ASP A 548 -21.54 -1.42 -6.95
N ASN A 549 -21.33 -0.09 -7.01
CA ASN A 549 -20.28 0.51 -7.85
C ASN A 549 -19.00 0.72 -7.04
N LEU A 550 -18.09 -0.26 -7.09
CA LEU A 550 -16.85 -0.25 -6.31
C LEU A 550 -15.92 0.89 -6.68
N SER A 551 -15.77 1.16 -7.98
CA SER A 551 -14.88 2.20 -8.49
C SER A 551 -15.30 3.61 -8.04
N GLU A 552 -16.61 3.88 -8.05
CA GLU A 552 -17.17 5.16 -7.62
C GLU A 552 -17.03 5.36 -6.11
N LEU A 553 -17.30 4.33 -5.30
CA LEU A 553 -17.09 4.41 -3.86
C LEU A 553 -15.61 4.55 -3.51
N GLN A 554 -14.70 3.87 -4.22
CA GLN A 554 -13.26 4.10 -4.06
C GLN A 554 -12.91 5.57 -4.32
N GLN A 555 -13.37 6.13 -5.45
CA GLN A 555 -13.14 7.53 -5.80
C GLN A 555 -13.66 8.49 -4.73
N PHE A 556 -14.85 8.25 -4.19
CA PHE A 556 -15.43 9.01 -3.09
C PHE A 556 -14.49 9.06 -1.87
N PHE A 557 -13.92 7.91 -1.46
CA PHE A 557 -12.99 7.88 -0.33
C PHE A 557 -11.62 8.50 -0.65
N THR A 558 -11.15 8.45 -1.89
CA THR A 558 -9.83 8.99 -2.27
C THR A 558 -9.85 10.47 -2.63
N SER A 559 -11.01 11.04 -2.99
CA SER A 559 -11.14 12.45 -3.41
C SER A 559 -11.43 13.42 -2.27
N LYS A 560 -11.88 12.90 -1.11
CA LYS A 560 -12.22 13.67 0.08
C LYS A 560 -11.18 13.59 1.20
N ASN A 561 -10.08 12.89 0.97
CA ASN A 561 -8.93 12.88 1.87
C ASN A 561 -7.92 13.93 1.42
#